data_AF-A0A1R0V9Z1-F1
#
_entry.id   AF-A0A1R0V9Z1-F1
#
_cell.length_a   1.000
_cell.length_b   1.000
_cell.length_c   1.000
_cell.angle_alpha   90.00
_cell.angle_beta   90.00
_cell.angle_gamma   90.00
#
_symmetry.space_group_name_H-M   'P 1'
#
loop_
_entity.id
_entity.type
_entity.pdbx_description
1 polymer ?
#
loop_
_entity_poly.entity_id
_entity_poly.type
_entity_poly.pdbx_seq_one_letter_code
_entity_poly.pdbx_strand_id
1 'polypeptide(L)'
;MANLRLHVQAAVDSLTDPAPYAPDADVEDNSHLEADPSVLLDQVLIHELAKGSSLPLASNEELKTKSLICHAVLIGNEKNRAIFVKKRSPIHLAKKSLVALLMNGTLDKVQSPIFAFDASYDAIITTEKVYILNKIAFEGLFKDSDAVLAQTHDWVDEVARSVPMVDGSADAIVAALKRNQFLRRKFFAVKERAHIKTITSEALKAEIERHGYDANMLMDGDKLRVTEGNVKLVLQLLNEDLFSGGFSQDRYAAGSKRAVR
;
A
#
# COMPACT_ATOMS: atom_id res chain seq x y z
N MET A 1 18.61 -24.12 -8.52
CA MET A 1 17.40 -24.21 -7.67
C MET A 1 17.68 -24.23 -6.17
N ALA A 2 18.82 -24.76 -5.68
CA ALA A 2 19.12 -24.82 -4.24
C ALA A 2 19.12 -23.43 -3.52
N ASN A 3 19.56 -22.35 -4.20
CA ASN A 3 19.65 -21.01 -3.57
C ASN A 3 18.30 -20.32 -3.34
N LEU A 4 17.32 -20.44 -4.24
CA LEU A 4 16.02 -19.77 -4.06
C LEU A 4 15.24 -20.32 -2.86
N ARG A 5 15.36 -21.62 -2.59
CA ARG A 5 14.74 -22.25 -1.42
C ARG A 5 15.35 -21.75 -0.10
N LEU A 6 16.65 -21.48 -0.08
CA LEU A 6 17.34 -20.90 1.09
C LEU A 6 16.85 -19.46 1.36
N HIS A 7 16.65 -18.64 0.32
CA HIS A 7 16.12 -17.28 0.48
C HIS A 7 14.67 -17.27 0.98
N VAL A 8 13.85 -18.19 0.48
CA VAL A 8 12.48 -18.37 0.98
C VAL A 8 12.48 -18.81 2.45
N GLN A 9 13.32 -19.79 2.81
CA GLN A 9 13.41 -20.24 4.20
C GLN A 9 13.85 -19.09 5.12
N ALA A 10 14.86 -18.33 4.74
CA ALA A 10 15.32 -17.17 5.52
C ALA A 10 14.21 -16.12 5.73
N ALA A 11 13.36 -15.89 4.73
CA ALA A 11 12.23 -14.97 4.88
C ALA A 11 11.17 -15.50 5.84
N VAL A 12 10.93 -16.81 5.86
CA VAL A 12 10.03 -17.45 6.85
C VAL A 12 10.65 -17.37 8.25
N ASP A 13 11.94 -17.67 8.39
CA ASP A 13 12.64 -17.65 9.68
C ASP A 13 12.71 -16.24 10.29
N SER A 14 12.57 -15.17 9.47
CA SER A 14 12.49 -13.78 9.96
C SER A 14 11.13 -13.39 10.56
N LEU A 15 10.11 -14.24 10.48
CA LEU A 15 8.77 -13.95 11.01
C LEU A 15 8.70 -14.24 12.51
N THR A 16 9.27 -13.35 13.33
CA THR A 16 9.41 -13.54 14.78
C THR A 16 8.56 -12.59 15.63
N ASP A 17 8.23 -11.40 15.13
CA ASP A 17 7.52 -10.38 15.90
C ASP A 17 6.44 -9.70 15.01
N PRO A 18 5.21 -10.24 14.99
CA PRO A 18 4.13 -9.72 14.15
C PRO A 18 3.44 -8.51 14.76
N ALA A 19 3.00 -7.58 13.90
CA ALA A 19 2.01 -6.58 14.23
C ALA A 19 0.87 -6.54 13.21
N PRO A 20 -0.35 -6.14 13.58
CA PRO A 20 -1.43 -6.00 12.61
C PRO A 20 -1.10 -4.92 11.58
N TYR A 21 -1.37 -5.21 10.31
CA TYR A 21 -1.28 -4.23 9.25
C TYR A 21 -2.35 -3.16 9.41
N ALA A 22 -1.91 -1.91 9.49
CA ALA A 22 -2.76 -0.74 9.29
C ALA A 22 -2.12 0.18 8.24
N PRO A 23 -2.88 0.70 7.28
CA PRO A 23 -2.34 1.58 6.24
C PRO A 23 -1.68 2.86 6.80
N ASP A 24 -2.09 3.32 7.98
CA ASP A 24 -1.57 4.50 8.68
C ASP A 24 -0.62 4.19 9.86
N ALA A 25 -0.31 2.92 10.09
CA ALA A 25 0.75 2.53 11.03
C ALA A 25 2.12 2.53 10.35
N ASP A 26 3.16 2.83 11.13
CA ASP A 26 4.55 2.58 10.73
C ASP A 26 4.95 1.15 11.09
N VAL A 27 5.94 0.63 10.33
CA VAL A 27 6.61 -0.63 10.67
C VAL A 27 7.77 -0.25 11.60
N GLU A 28 7.55 -0.24 12.91
CA GLU A 28 8.62 0.01 13.89
C GLU A 28 8.80 -1.19 14.82
N ASP A 29 10.07 -1.57 15.03
CA ASP A 29 10.64 -2.73 15.73
C ASP A 29 10.11 -4.13 15.37
N ASN A 30 8.91 -4.24 14.80
CA ASN A 30 8.33 -5.50 14.37
C ASN A 30 9.08 -6.06 13.17
N SER A 31 9.20 -7.39 13.13
CA SER A 31 9.85 -8.05 12.00
C SER A 31 8.96 -8.05 10.76
N HIS A 32 7.63 -7.98 10.92
CA HIS A 32 6.66 -7.92 9.85
C HIS A 32 5.27 -7.42 10.30
N LEU A 33 4.45 -7.00 9.34
CA LEU A 33 3.03 -6.77 9.54
C LEU A 33 2.18 -7.93 9.01
N GLU A 34 0.99 -8.10 9.55
CA GLU A 34 0.07 -9.18 9.23
C GLU A 34 -1.29 -8.63 8.79
N ALA A 35 -1.78 -9.10 7.63
CA ALA A 35 -3.11 -8.76 7.12
C ALA A 35 -3.88 -10.01 6.71
N ASP A 36 -5.21 -9.92 6.75
CA ASP A 36 -6.09 -10.88 6.09
C ASP A 36 -6.07 -10.65 4.57
N PRO A 37 -6.02 -11.71 3.73
CA PRO A 37 -6.03 -11.56 2.28
C PRO A 37 -7.21 -10.75 1.72
N SER A 38 -8.35 -10.72 2.41
CA SER A 38 -9.52 -9.93 2.03
C SER A 38 -9.32 -8.42 2.17
N VAL A 39 -8.41 -7.98 3.04
CA VAL A 39 -8.10 -6.55 3.32
C VAL A 39 -7.15 -5.96 2.27
N LEU A 40 -6.69 -6.78 1.32
CA LEU A 40 -5.77 -6.36 0.27
C LEU A 40 -6.44 -5.41 -0.71
N LEU A 41 -5.78 -4.27 -0.95
CA LEU A 41 -6.23 -3.21 -1.85
C LEU A 41 -6.47 -3.72 -3.28
N ASP A 42 -5.72 -4.74 -3.71
CA ASP A 42 -5.81 -5.30 -5.06
C ASP A 42 -5.73 -6.83 -5.04
N GLN A 43 -6.88 -7.49 -5.15
CA GLN A 43 -6.95 -8.93 -5.33
C GLN A 43 -6.62 -9.38 -6.76
N VAL A 44 -6.67 -8.48 -7.76
CA VAL A 44 -6.41 -8.81 -9.16
C VAL A 44 -4.93 -9.14 -9.36
N LEU A 45 -4.02 -8.27 -8.89
CA LEU A 45 -2.58 -8.55 -8.99
C LEU A 45 -2.22 -9.88 -8.32
N ILE A 46 -2.82 -10.15 -7.17
CA ILE A 46 -2.55 -11.37 -6.40
C ILE A 46 -3.10 -12.59 -7.11
N HIS A 47 -4.30 -12.49 -7.69
CA HIS A 47 -4.87 -13.53 -8.52
C HIS A 47 -3.99 -13.84 -9.74
N GLU A 48 -3.46 -12.80 -10.41
CA GLU A 48 -2.49 -12.98 -11.51
C GLU A 48 -1.21 -13.66 -11.05
N LEU A 49 -0.61 -13.21 -9.94
CA LEU A 49 0.59 -13.84 -9.37
C LEU A 49 0.32 -15.31 -9.01
N ALA A 50 -0.87 -15.62 -8.49
CA ALA A 50 -1.26 -16.97 -8.10
C ALA A 50 -1.33 -17.95 -9.29
N LYS A 51 -1.47 -17.47 -10.54
CA LYS A 51 -1.44 -18.32 -11.75
C LYS A 51 -0.08 -18.96 -11.98
N GLY A 52 1.01 -18.38 -11.49
CA GLY A 52 2.35 -18.97 -11.52
C GLY A 52 2.75 -19.48 -12.90
N SER A 53 2.98 -20.79 -13.02
CA SER A 53 3.41 -21.45 -14.27
C SER A 53 2.36 -21.43 -15.39
N SER A 54 1.11 -21.08 -15.10
CA SER A 54 0.06 -20.90 -16.12
C SER A 54 0.15 -19.55 -16.84
N LEU A 55 1.00 -18.64 -16.39
CA LEU A 55 1.24 -17.37 -17.08
C LEU A 55 2.03 -17.59 -18.38
N PRO A 56 1.77 -16.80 -19.44
CA PRO A 56 2.57 -16.83 -20.65
C PRO A 56 4.05 -16.58 -20.34
N LEU A 57 4.93 -17.37 -20.96
CA LEU A 57 6.37 -17.14 -20.85
C LEU A 57 6.74 -15.84 -21.56
N ALA A 58 7.44 -14.95 -20.85
CA ALA A 58 7.94 -13.71 -21.42
C ALA A 58 9.01 -13.99 -22.48
N SER A 59 8.92 -13.29 -23.61
CA SER A 59 9.93 -13.32 -24.67
C SER A 59 11.17 -12.51 -24.31
N ASN A 60 12.31 -12.81 -24.94
CA ASN A 60 13.53 -12.01 -24.79
C ASN A 60 13.35 -10.53 -25.15
N GLU A 61 12.48 -10.22 -26.10
CA GLU A 61 12.17 -8.85 -26.50
C GLU A 61 11.40 -8.12 -25.40
N GLU A 62 10.38 -8.76 -24.82
CA GLU A 62 9.63 -8.20 -23.70
C GLU A 62 10.51 -7.94 -22.49
N LEU A 63 11.45 -8.85 -22.17
CA LEU A 63 12.40 -8.66 -21.07
C LEU A 63 13.37 -7.49 -21.29
N LYS A 64 13.63 -7.11 -22.55
CA LYS A 64 14.49 -5.97 -22.90
C LYS A 64 13.72 -4.65 -22.93
N THR A 65 12.46 -4.68 -23.38
CA THR A 65 11.67 -3.48 -23.68
C THR A 65 10.73 -3.09 -22.54
N LYS A 66 10.15 -4.05 -21.83
CA LYS A 66 9.19 -3.80 -20.75
C LYS A 66 9.92 -3.57 -19.41
N SER A 67 9.28 -2.80 -18.53
CA SER A 67 9.72 -2.65 -17.15
C SER A 67 8.92 -3.61 -16.28
N LEU A 68 9.60 -4.51 -15.56
CA LEU A 68 8.96 -5.35 -14.56
C LEU A 68 8.88 -4.59 -13.24
N ILE A 69 7.69 -4.49 -12.66
CA ILE A 69 7.47 -3.78 -11.38
C ILE A 69 7.83 -4.63 -10.16
N CYS A 70 7.76 -5.96 -10.30
CA CYS A 70 8.05 -6.92 -9.25
C CYS A 70 8.47 -8.27 -9.84
N HIS A 71 8.92 -9.17 -8.98
CA HIS A 71 8.97 -10.60 -9.24
C HIS A 71 8.43 -11.37 -8.06
N ALA A 72 7.97 -12.59 -8.33
CA ALA A 72 7.45 -13.48 -7.31
C ALA A 72 7.96 -14.91 -7.49
N VAL A 73 8.12 -15.62 -6.37
CA VAL A 73 8.39 -17.05 -6.32
C VAL A 73 7.18 -17.74 -5.71
N LEU A 74 6.62 -18.70 -6.43
CA LEU A 74 5.53 -19.53 -5.93
C LEU A 74 6.09 -20.87 -5.45
N ILE A 75 5.80 -21.23 -4.21
CA ILE A 75 6.14 -22.53 -3.64
C ILE A 75 4.87 -23.19 -3.11
N GLY A 76 4.69 -24.47 -3.47
CA GLY A 76 3.61 -25.30 -2.97
C GLY A 76 2.82 -25.99 -4.09
N ASN A 77 1.57 -26.31 -3.79
CA ASN A 77 0.62 -26.94 -4.72
C ASN A 77 -0.65 -26.07 -4.85
N GLU A 78 -1.63 -26.52 -5.62
CA GLU A 78 -2.85 -25.75 -5.89
C GLU A 78 -3.65 -25.38 -4.63
N LYS A 79 -3.55 -26.20 -3.56
CA LYS A 79 -4.31 -26.00 -2.30
C LYS A 79 -3.51 -25.22 -1.26
N ASN A 80 -2.21 -25.50 -1.15
CA ASN A 80 -1.30 -24.85 -0.20
C ASN A 80 -0.14 -24.24 -0.99
N ARG A 81 -0.29 -22.97 -1.35
CA ARG A 81 0.74 -22.17 -2.02
C ARG A 81 1.07 -20.92 -1.21
N ALA A 82 2.35 -20.60 -1.19
CA ALA A 82 2.88 -19.33 -0.71
C ALA A 82 3.54 -18.57 -1.86
N ILE A 83 3.20 -17.29 -1.97
CA ILE A 83 3.73 -16.37 -2.98
C ILE A 83 4.70 -15.42 -2.27
N PHE A 84 5.97 -15.50 -2.62
CA PHE A 84 7.03 -14.64 -2.09
C PHE A 84 7.29 -13.51 -3.09
N VAL A 85 6.97 -12.27 -2.73
CA VAL A 85 6.98 -11.12 -3.65
C VAL A 85 8.11 -10.17 -3.30
N LYS A 86 8.82 -9.70 -4.33
CA LYS A 86 9.76 -8.59 -4.25
C LYS A 86 9.33 -7.49 -5.22
N LYS A 87 9.10 -6.27 -4.71
CA LYS A 87 8.76 -5.07 -5.50
C LYS A 87 10.01 -4.48 -6.17
N ARG A 88 10.65 -5.28 -7.00
CA ARG A 88 11.82 -4.89 -7.79
C ARG A 88 11.87 -5.69 -9.08
N SER A 89 12.29 -5.03 -10.16
CA SER A 89 12.68 -5.72 -11.39
C SER A 89 13.86 -6.66 -11.09
N PRO A 90 13.75 -7.97 -11.38
CA PRO A 90 14.91 -8.87 -11.30
C PRO A 90 15.89 -8.64 -12.47
N ILE A 91 15.47 -7.88 -13.49
CA ILE A 91 16.25 -7.58 -14.69
C ILE A 91 17.16 -6.39 -14.41
N HIS A 92 18.41 -6.67 -14.04
CA HIS A 92 19.39 -5.63 -13.71
C HIS A 92 20.28 -5.24 -14.91
N LEU A 93 20.52 -6.18 -15.84
CA LEU A 93 21.61 -6.07 -16.81
C LEU A 93 21.16 -6.16 -18.28
N ALA A 94 19.86 -6.31 -18.57
CA ALA A 94 19.35 -6.40 -19.95
C ALA A 94 19.39 -5.07 -20.72
N LYS A 95 19.62 -3.93 -20.04
CA LYS A 95 19.56 -2.58 -20.64
C LYS A 95 20.94 -1.94 -20.93
N LYS A 96 22.05 -2.58 -20.55
CA LYS A 96 23.41 -2.03 -20.80
C LYS A 96 24.03 -2.68 -22.02
N SER A 97 24.62 -1.88 -22.92
CA SER A 97 25.21 -2.29 -24.20
C SER A 97 26.47 -3.18 -24.06
N LEU A 98 27.12 -3.13 -22.90
CA LEU A 98 28.26 -3.97 -22.56
C LEU A 98 28.19 -4.32 -21.07
N VAL A 99 27.87 -5.58 -20.79
CA VAL A 99 28.03 -6.18 -19.47
C VAL A 99 28.98 -7.34 -19.67
N ALA A 100 30.04 -7.38 -18.88
CA ALA A 100 30.98 -8.47 -18.85
C ALA A 100 30.96 -9.11 -17.47
N LEU A 101 30.79 -10.43 -17.43
CA LEU A 101 30.99 -11.20 -16.19
C LEU A 101 32.46 -11.59 -16.12
N LEU A 102 33.12 -11.31 -15.00
CA LEU A 102 34.43 -11.89 -14.72
C LEU A 102 34.21 -13.28 -14.13
N MET A 103 34.28 -14.31 -14.96
CA MET A 103 34.23 -15.70 -14.54
C MET A 103 35.57 -16.35 -14.84
N ASN A 104 36.19 -16.98 -13.84
CA ASN A 104 37.47 -17.69 -14.02
C ASN A 104 38.60 -16.84 -14.65
N GLY A 105 38.59 -15.53 -14.43
CA GLY A 105 39.60 -14.61 -14.96
C GLY A 105 39.37 -14.12 -16.40
N THR A 106 38.27 -14.51 -17.05
CA THR A 106 37.88 -14.01 -18.39
C THR A 106 36.67 -13.09 -18.31
N LEU A 107 36.66 -12.04 -19.16
CA LEU A 107 35.54 -11.09 -19.30
C LEU A 107 34.62 -11.57 -20.43
N ASP A 108 33.49 -12.16 -20.07
CA ASP A 108 32.53 -12.68 -21.05
C ASP A 108 31.42 -11.68 -21.35
N LYS A 109 31.27 -11.29 -22.63
CA LYS A 109 30.20 -10.40 -23.07
C LYS A 109 28.85 -11.08 -22.90
N VAL A 110 27.98 -10.48 -22.10
CA VAL A 110 26.62 -10.94 -21.86
C VAL A 110 25.73 -10.57 -23.05
N GLN A 111 25.22 -11.58 -23.75
CA GLN A 111 24.33 -11.40 -24.92
C GLN A 111 22.83 -11.55 -24.58
N SER A 112 22.51 -12.07 -23.39
CA SER A 112 21.15 -12.35 -22.91
C SER A 112 20.85 -11.63 -21.58
N PRO A 113 19.58 -11.34 -21.27
CA PRO A 113 19.19 -10.78 -19.97
C PRO A 113 19.70 -11.62 -18.80
N ILE A 114 20.46 -11.02 -17.88
CA ILE A 114 20.77 -11.64 -16.59
C ILE A 114 19.67 -11.27 -15.60
N PHE A 115 19.04 -12.30 -15.06
CA PHE A 115 18.16 -12.20 -13.90
C PHE A 115 19.00 -12.28 -12.63
N ALA A 116 18.89 -11.26 -11.80
CA ALA A 116 19.40 -11.27 -10.44
C ALA A 116 18.19 -11.22 -9.50
N PHE A 117 17.99 -12.31 -8.77
CA PHE A 117 16.98 -12.39 -7.73
C PHE A 117 17.56 -11.86 -6.42
N ASP A 118 16.81 -11.02 -5.72
CA ASP A 118 17.21 -10.53 -4.41
C ASP A 118 17.13 -11.67 -3.38
N ALA A 119 17.98 -11.61 -2.36
CA ALA A 119 18.00 -12.59 -1.26
C ALA A 119 16.91 -12.36 -0.19
N SER A 120 16.06 -11.35 -0.39
CA SER A 120 14.99 -10.93 0.54
C SER A 120 13.67 -10.83 -0.20
N TYR A 121 12.56 -10.80 0.54
CA TYR A 121 11.23 -10.55 0.00
C TYR A 121 10.56 -9.40 0.76
N ASP A 122 9.62 -8.75 0.09
CA ASP A 122 8.88 -7.61 0.64
C ASP A 122 7.51 -8.05 1.19
N ALA A 123 6.96 -9.16 0.69
CA ALA A 123 5.75 -9.77 1.20
C ALA A 123 5.72 -11.30 0.96
N ILE A 124 5.00 -12.01 1.84
CA ILE A 124 4.65 -13.42 1.70
C ILE A 124 3.12 -13.51 1.76
N ILE A 125 2.51 -14.07 0.72
CA ILE A 125 1.06 -14.18 0.60
C ILE A 125 0.70 -15.67 0.64
N THR A 126 -0.16 -16.06 1.58
CA THR A 126 -0.76 -17.39 1.66
C THR A 126 -2.27 -17.30 1.50
N THR A 127 -2.95 -18.45 1.52
CA THR A 127 -4.42 -18.52 1.53
C THR A 127 -5.04 -17.96 2.79
N GLU A 128 -4.30 -17.97 3.90
CA GLU A 128 -4.81 -17.58 5.23
C GLU A 128 -4.35 -16.18 5.62
N LYS A 129 -3.18 -15.74 5.15
CA LYS A 129 -2.51 -14.57 5.70
C LYS A 129 -1.56 -13.91 4.73
N VAL A 130 -1.36 -12.62 4.93
CA VAL A 130 -0.35 -11.83 4.24
C VAL A 130 0.64 -11.32 5.26
N TYR A 131 1.90 -11.69 5.08
CA TYR A 131 3.02 -11.21 5.87
C TYR A 131 3.73 -10.12 5.08
N ILE A 132 3.80 -8.91 5.63
CA ILE A 132 4.35 -7.72 4.99
C ILE A 132 5.68 -7.40 5.66
N LEU A 133 6.79 -7.76 5.00
CA LEU A 133 8.15 -7.57 5.50
C LEU A 133 8.65 -6.16 5.19
N ASN A 134 8.13 -5.54 4.13
CA ASN A 134 8.41 -4.15 3.79
C ASN A 134 7.12 -3.46 3.33
N LYS A 135 6.53 -2.66 4.22
CA LYS A 135 5.26 -1.95 3.97
C LYS A 135 5.31 -1.02 2.78
N ILE A 136 6.38 -0.24 2.61
CA ILE A 136 6.52 0.70 1.49
C ILE A 136 6.57 -0.06 0.16
N ALA A 137 7.30 -1.17 0.12
CA ALA A 137 7.42 -1.99 -1.06
C ALA A 137 6.08 -2.68 -1.39
N PHE A 138 5.45 -3.27 -0.38
CA PHE A 138 4.15 -3.93 -0.48
C PHE A 138 3.05 -3.00 -0.96
N GLU A 139 2.84 -1.85 -0.31
CA GLU A 139 1.87 -0.84 -0.74
C GLU A 139 2.19 -0.33 -2.15
N GLY A 140 3.49 -0.21 -2.45
CA GLY A 140 3.97 0.19 -3.77
C GLY A 140 3.68 -0.79 -4.90
N LEU A 141 3.30 -2.05 -4.62
CA LEU A 141 2.84 -3.00 -5.64
C LEU A 141 1.50 -2.58 -6.25
N PHE A 142 0.69 -1.85 -5.49
CA PHE A 142 -0.70 -1.52 -5.83
C PHE A 142 -0.88 -0.05 -6.21
N LYS A 143 0.22 0.71 -6.31
CA LYS A 143 0.20 2.17 -6.50
C LYS A 143 -0.60 2.60 -7.74
N ASP A 144 -0.42 1.88 -8.84
CA ASP A 144 -0.93 2.21 -10.17
C ASP A 144 -1.90 1.12 -10.69
N SER A 145 -2.50 0.35 -9.78
CA SER A 145 -3.48 -0.66 -10.17
C SER A 145 -4.78 0.01 -10.64
N ASP A 146 -5.14 -0.23 -11.90
CA ASP A 146 -6.42 0.23 -12.46
C ASP A 146 -7.61 -0.28 -11.64
N ALA A 147 -7.51 -1.47 -11.05
CA ALA A 147 -8.53 -2.02 -10.17
C ALA A 147 -8.70 -1.19 -8.89
N VAL A 148 -7.59 -0.76 -8.27
CA VAL A 148 -7.61 0.13 -7.09
C VAL A 148 -8.16 1.51 -7.44
N LEU A 149 -7.79 2.04 -8.60
CA LEU A 149 -8.26 3.34 -9.07
C LEU A 149 -9.76 3.31 -9.42
N ALA A 150 -10.27 2.17 -9.90
CA ALA A 150 -11.69 1.96 -10.16
C ALA A 150 -12.50 1.91 -8.85
N GLN A 151 -12.03 1.19 -7.83
CA GLN A 151 -12.72 1.06 -6.54
C GLN A 151 -12.75 2.35 -5.70
N THR A 152 -11.92 3.33 -6.03
CA THR A 152 -11.83 4.60 -5.29
C THR A 152 -13.19 5.31 -5.22
N HIS A 153 -14.03 5.18 -6.24
CA HIS A 153 -15.37 5.77 -6.23
C HIS A 153 -16.27 5.11 -5.18
N ASP A 154 -16.31 3.78 -5.17
CA ASP A 154 -17.14 3.00 -4.24
C ASP A 154 -16.78 3.30 -2.78
N TRP A 155 -15.49 3.47 -2.48
CA TRP A 155 -15.02 3.82 -1.14
C TRP A 155 -15.50 5.20 -0.71
N VAL A 156 -15.46 6.19 -1.62
CA VAL A 156 -15.93 7.55 -1.33
C VAL A 156 -17.44 7.56 -1.15
N ASP A 157 -18.19 6.84 -1.98
CA ASP A 157 -19.64 6.69 -1.83
C ASP A 157 -20.02 6.04 -0.50
N GLU A 158 -19.28 5.03 -0.06
CA GLU A 158 -19.51 4.38 1.25
C GLU A 158 -19.38 5.38 2.40
N VAL A 159 -18.33 6.20 2.41
CA VAL A 159 -18.12 7.23 3.44
C VAL A 159 -19.17 8.34 3.31
N ALA A 160 -19.50 8.77 2.09
CA ALA A 160 -20.48 9.83 1.85
C ALA A 160 -21.90 9.49 2.32
N ARG A 161 -22.25 8.19 2.45
CA ARG A 161 -23.51 7.75 3.07
C ARG A 161 -23.58 8.02 4.57
N SER A 162 -22.42 8.04 5.24
CA SER A 162 -22.34 8.26 6.71
C SER A 162 -21.93 9.69 7.06
N VAL A 163 -21.18 10.35 6.17
CA VAL A 163 -20.70 11.72 6.33
C VAL A 163 -21.29 12.57 5.22
N PRO A 164 -22.42 13.29 5.46
CA PRO A 164 -23.03 14.14 4.45
C PRO A 164 -22.04 15.17 3.92
N MET A 165 -21.96 15.31 2.59
CA MET A 165 -21.05 16.22 1.92
C MET A 165 -21.78 17.20 1.00
N VAL A 166 -21.18 18.35 0.77
CA VAL A 166 -21.63 19.32 -0.24
C VAL A 166 -21.41 18.73 -1.64
N ASP A 167 -22.30 19.02 -2.57
CA ASP A 167 -22.18 18.61 -3.96
C ASP A 167 -20.78 18.94 -4.53
N GLY A 168 -20.19 17.99 -5.24
CA GLY A 168 -18.82 18.08 -5.76
C GLY A 168 -17.70 17.76 -4.77
N SER A 169 -17.99 17.63 -3.46
CA SER A 169 -16.97 17.26 -2.46
C SER A 169 -16.48 15.81 -2.63
N ALA A 170 -17.39 14.88 -2.92
CA ALA A 170 -17.05 13.49 -3.21
C ALA A 170 -16.12 13.39 -4.43
N ASP A 171 -16.44 14.11 -5.51
CA ASP A 171 -15.61 14.16 -6.72
C ASP A 171 -14.21 14.74 -6.44
N ALA A 172 -14.14 15.79 -5.62
CA ALA A 172 -12.87 16.38 -5.20
C ALA A 172 -12.00 15.38 -4.44
N ILE A 173 -12.61 14.57 -3.56
CA ILE A 173 -11.93 13.46 -2.87
C ILE A 173 -11.43 12.45 -3.91
N VAL A 174 -12.31 11.91 -4.75
CA VAL A 174 -11.95 10.90 -5.77
C VAL A 174 -10.79 11.38 -6.63
N ALA A 175 -10.83 12.62 -7.12
CA ALA A 175 -9.77 13.21 -7.92
C ALA A 175 -8.43 13.29 -7.14
N ALA A 176 -8.46 13.60 -5.85
CA ALA A 176 -7.27 13.63 -5.00
C ALA A 176 -6.71 12.21 -4.74
N LEU A 177 -7.58 11.23 -4.45
CA LEU A 177 -7.17 9.85 -4.17
C LEU A 177 -6.56 9.15 -5.41
N LYS A 178 -7.05 9.46 -6.62
CA LYS A 178 -6.48 8.98 -7.88
C LYS A 178 -5.07 9.50 -8.12
N ARG A 179 -4.81 10.77 -7.78
CA ARG A 179 -3.52 11.43 -8.00
C ARG A 179 -2.49 11.12 -6.92
N ASN A 180 -2.92 10.83 -5.69
CA ASN A 180 -2.02 10.71 -4.54
C ASN A 180 -2.27 9.42 -3.75
N GLN A 181 -1.34 8.47 -3.89
CA GLN A 181 -1.36 7.19 -3.15
C GLN A 181 -1.41 7.36 -1.63
N PHE A 182 -0.78 8.40 -1.08
CA PHE A 182 -0.75 8.62 0.37
C PHE A 182 -2.11 9.07 0.88
N LEU A 183 -2.81 9.91 0.11
CA LEU A 183 -4.18 10.29 0.44
C LEU A 183 -5.13 9.11 0.27
N ARG A 184 -4.96 8.29 -0.77
CA ARG A 184 -5.74 7.06 -0.96
C ARG A 184 -5.57 6.08 0.21
N ARG A 185 -4.32 5.88 0.65
CA ARG A 185 -3.99 5.05 1.82
C ARG A 185 -4.66 5.58 3.08
N LYS A 186 -4.57 6.90 3.30
CA LYS A 186 -5.20 7.56 4.46
C LYS A 186 -6.72 7.46 4.41
N PHE A 187 -7.33 7.63 3.23
CA PHE A 187 -8.76 7.47 3.05
C PHE A 187 -9.22 6.05 3.34
N PHE A 188 -8.48 5.04 2.88
CA PHE A 188 -8.79 3.65 3.20
C PHE A 188 -8.74 3.39 4.71
N ALA A 189 -7.74 3.94 5.42
CA ALA A 189 -7.69 3.87 6.88
C ALA A 189 -8.90 4.57 7.53
N VAL A 190 -9.29 5.75 7.05
CA VAL A 190 -10.50 6.47 7.51
C VAL A 190 -11.74 5.58 7.34
N LYS A 191 -11.96 5.02 6.14
CA LYS A 191 -13.15 4.22 5.82
C LYS A 191 -13.37 3.06 6.81
N GLU A 192 -12.29 2.43 7.26
CA GLU A 192 -12.34 1.29 8.18
C GLU A 192 -12.55 1.68 9.66
N ARG A 193 -12.54 2.97 10.00
CA ARG A 193 -12.76 3.43 11.38
C ARG A 193 -14.23 3.28 11.77
N ALA A 194 -14.47 2.69 12.94
CA ALA A 194 -15.83 2.48 13.46
C ALA A 194 -16.62 3.78 13.61
N HIS A 195 -15.99 4.88 14.05
CA HIS A 195 -16.65 6.16 14.28
C HIS A 195 -17.16 6.83 13.00
N ILE A 196 -16.59 6.51 11.83
CA ILE A 196 -17.04 7.10 10.56
C ILE A 196 -18.47 6.70 10.23
N LYS A 197 -18.92 5.53 10.70
CA LYS A 197 -20.30 5.04 10.51
C LYS A 197 -21.31 5.72 11.44
N THR A 198 -20.86 6.45 12.46
CA THR A 198 -21.71 7.01 13.52
C THR A 198 -21.47 8.50 13.76
N ILE A 199 -20.64 9.16 12.97
CA ILE A 199 -20.32 10.58 13.13
C ILE A 199 -21.53 11.44 12.75
N THR A 200 -21.83 12.46 13.56
CA THR A 200 -22.88 13.44 13.27
C THR A 200 -22.26 14.76 12.81
N SER A 201 -23.05 15.63 12.17
CA SER A 201 -22.59 16.96 11.75
C SER A 201 -22.17 17.82 12.95
N GLU A 202 -22.86 17.70 14.08
CA GLU A 202 -22.54 18.43 15.31
C GLU A 202 -21.21 17.96 15.90
N ALA A 203 -20.97 16.65 15.95
CA ALA A 203 -19.72 16.09 16.43
C ALA A 203 -18.55 16.50 15.52
N LEU A 204 -18.75 16.46 14.20
CA LEU A 204 -17.76 16.92 13.23
C LEU A 204 -17.44 18.41 13.39
N LYS A 205 -18.46 19.25 13.56
CA LYS A 205 -18.29 20.68 13.79
C LYS A 205 -17.51 20.96 15.07
N ALA A 206 -17.89 20.30 16.17
CA ALA A 206 -17.19 20.44 17.44
C ALA A 206 -15.72 20.01 17.34
N GLU A 207 -15.42 18.95 16.59
CA GLU A 207 -14.06 18.48 16.35
C GLU A 207 -13.23 19.47 15.52
N ILE A 208 -13.82 20.07 14.47
CA ILE A 208 -13.19 21.11 13.66
C ILE A 208 -12.82 22.33 14.52
N GLU A 209 -13.76 22.79 15.34
CA GLU A 209 -13.58 23.93 16.23
C GLU A 209 -12.58 23.63 17.36
N ARG A 210 -12.57 22.40 17.88
CA ARG A 210 -11.60 21.93 18.89
C ARG A 210 -10.17 22.02 18.41
N HIS A 211 -9.91 21.74 17.13
CA HIS A 211 -8.60 21.92 16.51
C HIS A 211 -8.37 23.36 16.00
N GLY A 212 -9.28 24.28 16.33
CA GLY A 212 -9.21 25.71 16.06
C GLY A 212 -9.22 26.07 14.58
N TYR A 213 -9.96 25.29 13.78
CA TYR A 213 -10.32 25.64 12.41
C TYR A 213 -11.71 26.29 12.40
N ASP A 214 -11.96 27.16 11.41
CA ASP A 214 -13.28 27.74 11.20
C ASP A 214 -14.21 26.69 10.55
N ALA A 215 -15.28 26.31 11.25
CA ALA A 215 -16.27 25.38 10.74
C ALA A 215 -16.89 25.84 9.42
N ASN A 216 -17.06 27.15 9.20
CA ASN A 216 -17.66 27.67 7.96
C ASN A 216 -16.76 27.48 6.73
N MET A 217 -15.45 27.26 6.95
CA MET A 217 -14.50 26.96 5.87
C MET A 217 -14.54 25.49 5.44
N LEU A 218 -15.02 24.60 6.32
CA LEU A 218 -15.02 23.15 6.11
C LEU A 218 -16.43 22.55 6.05
N MET A 219 -17.48 23.31 6.37
CA MET A 219 -18.86 22.87 6.37
C MET A 219 -19.80 23.90 5.73
N ASP A 220 -20.90 23.42 5.15
CA ASP A 220 -22.04 24.19 4.66
C ASP A 220 -23.32 23.63 5.32
N GLY A 221 -23.78 24.28 6.38
CA GLY A 221 -24.76 23.70 7.30
C GLY A 221 -24.25 22.39 7.90
N ASP A 222 -25.00 21.31 7.70
CA ASP A 222 -24.67 19.97 8.21
C ASP A 222 -23.78 19.14 7.26
N LYS A 223 -23.33 19.74 6.16
CA LYS A 223 -22.57 19.04 5.11
C LYS A 223 -21.10 19.43 5.12
N LEU A 224 -20.23 18.44 5.03
CA LEU A 224 -18.79 18.65 4.88
C LEU A 224 -18.45 19.18 3.48
N ARG A 225 -17.67 20.25 3.40
CA ARG A 225 -17.18 20.86 2.16
C ARG A 225 -15.74 20.43 1.91
N VAL A 226 -15.53 19.63 0.87
CA VAL A 226 -14.20 19.17 0.46
C VAL A 226 -13.81 19.76 -0.89
N THR A 227 -12.57 20.23 -0.98
CA THR A 227 -11.95 20.80 -2.17
C THR A 227 -10.56 20.20 -2.34
N GLU A 228 -9.94 20.39 -3.51
CA GLU A 228 -8.56 19.96 -3.73
C GLU A 228 -7.57 20.59 -2.73
N GLY A 229 -7.84 21.82 -2.29
CA GLY A 229 -6.97 22.54 -1.34
C GLY A 229 -7.08 22.07 0.11
N ASN A 230 -8.22 21.48 0.52
CA ASN A 230 -8.46 21.10 1.92
C ASN A 230 -8.56 19.58 2.15
N VAL A 231 -8.54 18.75 1.10
CA VAL A 231 -8.72 17.29 1.21
C VAL A 231 -7.77 16.67 2.23
N LYS A 232 -6.49 17.07 2.26
CA LYS A 232 -5.52 16.53 3.22
C LYS A 232 -5.94 16.81 4.67
N LEU A 233 -6.38 18.04 4.96
CA LEU A 233 -6.83 18.45 6.29
C LEU A 233 -8.10 17.68 6.68
N VAL A 234 -9.05 17.55 5.76
CA VAL A 234 -10.28 16.79 5.98
C VAL A 234 -9.97 15.33 6.32
N LEU A 235 -9.05 14.69 5.59
CA LEU A 235 -8.64 13.32 5.92
C LEU A 235 -7.92 13.23 7.26
N GLN A 236 -7.15 14.26 7.66
CA GLN A 236 -6.54 14.31 8.98
C GLN A 236 -7.59 14.45 10.09
N LEU A 237 -8.62 15.27 9.90
CA LEU A 237 -9.75 15.40 10.83
C LEU A 237 -10.49 14.08 10.98
N LEU A 238 -10.92 13.47 9.85
CA LEU A 238 -11.69 12.23 9.86
C LEU A 238 -10.90 11.05 10.43
N ASN A 239 -9.59 11.02 10.22
CA ASN A 239 -8.73 9.99 10.81
C ASN A 239 -8.37 10.29 12.27
N GLU A 240 -8.76 11.43 12.84
CA GLU A 240 -8.38 11.93 14.19
C GLU A 240 -6.88 12.21 14.35
N ASP A 241 -6.18 12.59 13.28
CA ASP A 241 -4.72 12.75 13.24
C ASP A 241 -4.24 14.09 13.80
N LEU A 242 -5.14 14.96 14.25
CA LEU A 242 -4.80 16.28 14.76
C LEU A 242 -4.72 16.25 16.28
N PHE A 243 -3.69 16.88 16.85
CA PHE A 243 -3.53 16.99 18.29
C PHE A 243 -2.82 18.29 18.68
N SER A 244 -2.98 18.67 19.94
CA SER A 244 -2.30 19.83 20.53
C SER A 244 -1.22 19.36 21.51
N GLY A 245 -0.05 19.99 21.48
CA GLY A 245 1.05 19.68 22.39
C GLY A 245 0.69 20.03 23.84
N GLY A 246 0.93 19.14 24.79
CA GLY A 246 0.54 19.35 26.19
C GLY A 246 1.20 20.56 26.87
N PHE A 247 2.39 20.97 26.40
CA PHE A 247 3.12 22.11 26.94
C PHE A 247 3.03 23.35 26.05
N SER A 248 3.36 23.21 24.76
CA SER A 248 3.36 24.35 23.83
C SER A 248 1.96 24.78 23.41
N GLN A 249 0.97 23.88 23.50
CA GLN A 249 -0.35 24.03 22.89
C GLN A 249 -0.28 24.21 21.36
N ASP A 250 0.89 23.98 20.74
CA ASP A 250 1.05 23.98 19.30
C ASP A 250 0.26 22.83 18.69
N ARG A 251 -0.19 23.03 17.45
CA ARG A 251 -0.97 22.03 16.71
C ARG A 251 -0.03 21.16 15.89
N TYR A 252 -0.28 19.86 15.94
CA TYR A 252 0.48 18.87 15.22
C TYR A 252 -0.46 17.94 14.47
N ALA A 253 0.08 17.32 13.43
CA ALA A 253 -0.57 16.21 12.76
C ALA A 253 0.28 14.95 12.92
N ALA A 254 -0.38 13.85 13.29
CA ALA A 254 0.25 12.55 13.41
C ALA A 254 0.72 12.07 12.03
N GLY A 255 2.00 11.67 11.98
CA GLY A 255 2.56 10.94 10.84
C GLY A 255 2.08 9.48 10.82
N SER A 256 1.96 8.88 12.01
CA SER A 256 1.52 7.51 12.24
C SER A 256 0.81 7.37 13.60
N LYS A 257 0.11 6.24 13.79
CA LYS A 257 -0.68 5.97 14.99
C LYS A 257 -0.45 4.56 15.52
N ARG A 258 -0.46 4.43 16.84
CA ARG A 258 -0.45 3.15 17.57
C ARG A 258 -1.51 3.17 18.65
N ALA A 259 -2.32 2.11 18.72
CA ALA A 259 -3.17 1.90 19.88
C ALA A 259 -2.29 1.52 21.07
N VAL A 260 -2.30 2.34 22.11
CA VAL A 260 -1.73 1.98 23.41
C VAL A 260 -2.78 1.12 24.12
N ARG A 261 -2.44 -0.13 24.42
CA ARG A 261 -3.24 -1.01 25.27
C ARG A 261 -2.77 -0.90 26.71
#